data_AF-A0A975ELI2-F1
#
_entry.id   AF-A0A975ELI2-F1
#
_cell.length_a   1.000
_cell.length_b   1.000
_cell.length_c   1.000
_cell.angle_alpha   90.00
_cell.angle_beta   90.00
_cell.angle_gamma   90.00
#
_symmetry.space_group_name_H-M   'P 1'
#
loop_
_entity.id
_entity.type
_entity.pdbx_description
1 polymer ?
#
loop_
_entity_poly.entity_id
_entity_poly.type
_entity_poly.pdbx_seq_one_letter_code
_entity_poly.pdbx_strand_id
1 'polypeptide(L)'
;MKSKKNLTRFTYENAAFEGWRLCISRYGTTFTKYFPDKKFGGGKKSLVAAEAALSDLKAILEGGKLVNGKLSPATIKKCSAFLAKV
;
A
#
# COMPACT_ATOMS: atom_id res chain seq x y z
N MET A 1 8.02 19.10 -1.50
CA MET A 1 7.75 17.67 -1.82
C MET A 1 6.32 17.35 -1.38
N LYS A 2 5.38 17.18 -2.32
CA LYS A 2 3.98 16.85 -1.96
C LYS A 2 3.88 15.36 -1.66
N SER A 3 3.94 15.00 -0.38
CA SER A 3 3.59 13.66 0.10
C SER A 3 2.16 13.33 -0.38
N LYS A 4 2.01 12.33 -1.26
CA LYS A 4 0.69 11.81 -1.65
C LYS A 4 0.10 11.10 -0.43
N LYS A 5 -1.15 11.40 -0.07
CA LYS A 5 -1.85 10.72 1.04
C LYS A 5 -1.67 9.19 0.92
N ASN A 6 -1.12 8.56 1.96
CA ASN A 6 -0.86 7.12 2.10
C ASN A 6 0.34 6.55 1.32
N LEU A 7 1.15 7.39 0.65
CA LEU A 7 2.37 6.99 -0.05
C LEU A 7 3.56 7.81 0.46
N THR A 8 4.49 7.14 1.12
CA THR A 8 5.75 7.75 1.59
C THR A 8 6.87 7.24 0.72
N ARG A 9 7.59 8.15 0.07
CA ARG A 9 8.83 7.79 -0.64
C ARG A 9 9.94 7.63 0.39
N PHE A 10 10.61 6.49 0.35
CA PHE A 10 11.82 6.23 1.11
C PHE A 10 13.01 6.32 0.17
N THR A 11 13.84 7.33 0.37
CA THR A 11 15.15 7.50 -0.26
C THR A 11 16.14 7.61 0.89
N TYR A 12 16.79 6.50 1.24
CA TYR A 12 17.91 6.55 2.18
C TYR A 12 19.18 6.78 1.36
N GLU A 13 19.84 7.93 1.55
CA GLU A 13 21.08 8.31 0.83
C GLU A 13 22.21 7.28 0.98
N ASN A 14 22.16 6.41 2.00
CA ASN A 14 23.23 5.46 2.34
C ASN A 14 22.83 3.98 2.29
N ALA A 15 21.57 3.65 1.97
CA ALA A 15 21.12 2.27 1.91
C ALA A 15 20.55 1.99 0.52
N ALA A 16 20.92 0.85 -0.08
CA ALA A 16 20.48 0.37 -1.40
C ALA A 16 18.96 0.06 -1.52
N PHE A 17 18.15 0.71 -0.70
CA PHE A 17 16.70 0.60 -0.61
C PHE A 17 16.07 1.95 -0.95
N GLU A 18 16.03 2.26 -2.24
CA GLU A 18 15.13 3.26 -2.80
C GLU A 18 13.76 2.60 -3.07
N GLY A 19 12.67 3.26 -2.67
CA GLY A 19 11.35 2.75 -2.97
C GLY A 19 10.20 3.56 -2.39
N TRP A 20 9.00 3.02 -2.58
CA TRP A 20 7.76 3.60 -2.08
C TRP A 20 7.16 2.71 -1.00
N ARG A 21 6.77 3.30 0.12
CA ARG A 21 5.97 2.62 1.16
C ARG A 21 4.54 3.08 1.04
N LEU A 22 3.65 2.13 0.82
CA LEU A 22 2.22 2.30 0.94
C LEU A 22 1.83 2.00 2.39
N CYS A 23 1.20 2.97 3.05
CA CYS A 23 0.66 2.81 4.39
C CYS A 23 -0.75 3.38 4.42
N ILE A 24 -1.75 2.54 4.62
CA ILE A 24 -3.15 2.95 4.72
C ILE A 24 -3.77 2.32 5.97
N SER A 25 -4.33 3.19 6.81
CA SER A 25 -5.08 2.81 7.99
C SER A 25 -6.57 3.08 7.78
N ARG A 26 -7.42 2.07 7.97
CA ARG A 26 -8.87 2.19 7.85
C ARG A 26 -9.54 1.28 8.88
N TYR A 27 -10.58 1.78 9.56
CA TYR A 27 -11.38 1.02 10.54
C TYR A 27 -10.53 0.27 11.60
N GLY A 28 -9.48 0.93 12.10
CA GLY A 28 -8.56 0.37 13.11
C GLY A 28 -7.58 -0.69 12.58
N THR A 29 -7.53 -0.95 11.27
CA THR A 29 -6.56 -1.86 10.63
C THR A 29 -5.59 -1.07 9.77
N THR A 30 -4.30 -1.38 9.89
CA THR A 30 -3.24 -0.73 9.13
C THR A 30 -2.60 -1.72 8.16
N PHE A 31 -2.58 -1.36 6.87
CA PHE A 31 -1.91 -2.12 5.83
C PHE A 31 -0.64 -1.38 5.42
N THR A 32 0.50 -2.06 5.54
CA THR A 32 1.79 -1.55 5.09
C THR A 32 2.37 -2.47 4.03
N LYS A 33 2.82 -1.90 2.92
CA LYS A 33 3.56 -2.61 1.86
C LYS A 33 4.70 -1.75 1.34
N TYR A 34 5.81 -2.39 1.04
CA TYR A 34 7.00 -1.76 0.47
C TYR A 34 7.14 -2.15 -1.01
N PHE A 35 7.42 -1.13 -1.84
CA PHE A 35 7.62 -1.20 -3.27
C PHE A 35 9.05 -0.75 -3.57
N PRO A 36 10.03 -1.66 -3.52
CA PRO A 36 11.43 -1.32 -3.78
C PRO A 36 11.67 -1.05 -5.26
N ASP A 37 12.37 0.04 -5.56
CA ASP A 37 12.70 0.47 -6.93
C ASP A 37 13.48 -0.58 -7.70
N LYS A 38 14.32 -1.35 -7.01
CA LYS A 38 15.08 -2.46 -7.58
C LYS A 38 14.18 -3.57 -8.14
N LYS A 39 13.02 -3.82 -7.54
CA LYS A 39 12.08 -4.88 -7.97
C LYS A 39 11.20 -4.40 -9.13
N PHE A 40 10.83 -3.13 -9.14
CA PHE A 40 9.92 -2.57 -10.14
C PHE A 40 10.63 -1.85 -11.30
N GLY A 41 11.96 -1.68 -11.25
CA GLY A 41 12.74 -1.10 -12.34
C GLY A 41 12.76 0.44 -12.32
N GLY A 42 12.72 1.05 -11.13
CA GLY A 42 12.96 2.47 -10.91
C GLY A 42 11.79 3.26 -10.29
N GLY A 43 12.11 4.46 -9.79
CA GLY A 43 11.22 5.37 -9.04
C GLY A 43 9.85 5.60 -9.64
N LYS A 44 9.78 5.74 -10.98
CA LYS A 44 8.52 5.94 -11.71
C LYS A 44 7.64 4.69 -11.70
N LYS A 45 8.22 3.51 -11.93
CA LYS A 45 7.46 2.25 -12.00
C LYS A 45 6.96 1.83 -10.61
N SER A 46 7.78 1.99 -9.57
CA SER A 46 7.35 1.74 -8.20
C SER A 46 6.26 2.69 -7.75
N LEU A 47 6.34 3.96 -8.15
CA LEU A 47 5.27 4.93 -7.88
C LEU A 47 3.96 4.46 -8.53
N VAL A 48 3.99 4.10 -9.82
CA VAL A 48 2.80 3.63 -10.54
C VAL A 48 2.24 2.35 -9.89
N ALA A 49 3.09 1.39 -9.53
CA ALA A 49 2.68 0.17 -8.85
C ALA A 49 2.06 0.45 -7.48
N ALA A 50 2.66 1.35 -6.70
CA ALA A 50 2.15 1.73 -5.39
C ALA A 50 0.84 2.54 -5.50
N GLU A 51 0.69 3.40 -6.51
CA GLU A 51 -0.56 4.12 -6.77
C GLU A 51 -1.69 3.19 -7.22
N ALA A 52 -1.40 2.27 -8.14
CA ALA A 52 -2.36 1.25 -8.57
C ALA A 52 -2.81 0.41 -7.37
N ALA A 53 -1.85 -0.11 -6.59
CA ALA A 53 -2.14 -0.89 -5.39
C ALA A 53 -2.97 -0.10 -4.37
N LEU A 54 -2.73 1.21 -4.20
CA LEU A 54 -3.52 2.07 -3.31
C LEU A 54 -4.95 2.22 -3.80
N SER A 55 -5.14 2.41 -5.12
CA SER A 55 -6.47 2.56 -5.72
C SER A 55 -7.28 1.28 -5.57
N ASP A 56 -6.69 0.13 -5.90
CA ASP A 56 -7.31 -1.18 -5.71
C ASP A 56 -7.60 -1.45 -4.23
N LEU A 57 -6.66 -1.16 -3.33
CA LEU A 57 -6.90 -1.37 -1.90
C LEU A 57 -8.06 -0.52 -1.40
N LYS A 58 -8.16 0.74 -1.85
CA LYS A 58 -9.30 1.59 -1.53
C LYS A 58 -10.60 1.01 -2.06
N ALA A 59 -10.64 0.53 -3.29
CA ALA A 59 -11.83 -0.09 -3.86
C ALA A 59 -12.27 -1.33 -3.05
N ILE A 60 -11.32 -2.17 -2.61
CA ILE A 60 -11.61 -3.33 -1.73
C ILE A 60 -12.09 -2.87 -0.35
N LEU A 61 -11.53 -1.78 0.18
CA LEU A 61 -11.93 -1.23 1.48
C LEU A 61 -13.31 -0.56 1.44
N GLU A 62 -13.66 0.12 0.34
CA GLU A 62 -14.98 0.74 0.15
C GLU A 62 -16.08 -0.29 -0.13
N GLY A 63 -15.78 -1.34 -0.91
CA GLY A 63 -16.68 -2.49 -1.10
C GLY A 63 -16.63 -3.51 0.03
N GLY A 64 -15.79 -3.30 1.05
CA GLY A 64 -15.53 -4.23 2.12
C GLY A 64 -16.63 -4.22 3.18
N LYS A 65 -17.18 -5.39 3.51
CA LYS A 65 -18.16 -5.50 4.61
C LYS A 65 -17.49 -5.14 5.94
N LEU A 66 -18.06 -4.16 6.62
CA LEU A 66 -17.70 -3.80 7.99
C LEU A 66 -18.49 -4.67 8.95
N VAL A 67 -17.81 -5.21 9.96
CA VAL A 67 -18.42 -5.98 11.04
C VAL A 67 -18.05 -5.27 12.33
N ASN A 68 -19.05 -4.80 13.07
CA ASN A 68 -18.87 -4.10 14.34
C ASN A 68 -17.94 -2.86 14.25
N GLY A 69 -18.11 -2.06 13.19
CA GLY A 69 -17.28 -0.86 12.93
C GLY A 69 -15.82 -1.15 12.53
N LYS A 70 -15.44 -2.42 12.42
CA LYS A 70 -14.11 -2.88 11.98
C LYS A 70 -14.21 -3.58 10.63
N LEU A 71 -13.11 -3.65 9.90
CA LEU A 71 -13.03 -4.47 8.69
C LEU A 71 -13.25 -5.93 9.05
N SER A 72 -14.06 -6.64 8.25
CA SER A 72 -14.24 -8.07 8.45
C SER A 72 -12.88 -8.81 8.27
N PRO A 73 -12.65 -9.91 9.00
CA PRO A 73 -11.44 -10.72 8.82
C PRO A 73 -11.24 -11.19 7.38
N ALA A 74 -12.34 -11.43 6.66
CA ALA A 74 -12.32 -11.78 5.24
C ALA A 74 -11.79 -10.64 4.36
N THR A 75 -12.22 -9.40 4.60
CA THR A 75 -11.72 -8.21 3.88
C THR A 75 -10.24 -7.97 4.20
N ILE A 76 -9.83 -8.10 5.46
CA ILE A 76 -8.42 -7.97 5.87
C ILE A 76 -7.55 -9.01 5.16
N LYS A 77 -7.98 -10.27 5.16
CA LYS A 77 -7.28 -11.36 4.46
C LYS A 77 -7.21 -11.11 2.96
N LYS A 78 -8.28 -10.58 2.34
CA LYS A 78 -8.30 -10.20 0.92
C LYS A 78 -7.31 -9.07 0.61
N CYS A 79 -7.30 -8.00 1.41
CA CYS A 79 -6.34 -6.90 1.27
C CYS A 79 -4.89 -7.37 1.48
N SER A 80 -4.63 -8.19 2.49
CA SER A 80 -3.30 -8.75 2.75
C SER A 80 -2.83 -9.66 1.62
N ALA A 81 -3.70 -10.55 1.12
CA ALA A 81 -3.40 -11.42 -0.01
C ALA A 81 -3.18 -10.63 -1.31
N PHE A 82 -3.95 -9.58 -1.55
CA PHE A 82 -3.74 -8.66 -2.66
C PHE A 82 -2.36 -8.00 -2.57
N LEU A 83 -2.03 -7.40 -1.42
CA LEU A 83 -0.72 -6.80 -1.19
C LEU A 83 0.42 -7.81 -1.27
N ALA A 84 0.20 -9.09 -0.95
CA ALA A 84 1.23 -10.13 -1.09
C ALA A 84 1.50 -10.50 -2.56
N LYS A 85 0.48 -10.43 -3.43
CA LYS A 85 0.60 -10.70 -4.87
C LYS A 85 1.25 -9.56 -5.66
N VAL A 86 1.07 -8.33 -5.18
CA VAL A 86 1.68 -7.12 -5.76
C VAL A 86 3.17 -7.01 -5.40
#